data_AF-A0A2P4P381-F1
#
_entry.id   AF-A0A2P4P381-F1
#
_cell.length_a   1.000
_cell.length_b   1.000
_cell.length_c   1.000
_cell.angle_alpha   90.00
_cell.angle_beta   90.00
_cell.angle_gamma   90.00
#
_symmetry.space_group_name_H-M   'P 1'
#
loop_
_entity.id
_entity.type
_entity.pdbx_description
1 polymer ?
#
loop_
_entity_poly.entity_id
_entity_poly.type
_entity_poly.pdbx_seq_one_letter_code
_entity_poly.pdbx_strand_id
1 'polypeptide(L)'
;MNIDLRKYLQQNHKKLTWKERIQIITYIINALERIHSENAIHRDLHSGNILSKTSNRFDISDLGFCGPADKPLESVYGNLPYIAPEVIIKKEQTFKSDIYSIAMLMWEVSSGQPPFINYEHDYDLAMNIVNGVRPKIVPGTPLEYKNLMKQCWDADPSKRPDIVTIRIKINEINLFYQSKSNESLTQPEDNNNFEMENYISNSKLFTSKLHQFDNLPNPRNATEGIY
;
A
#
# COMPACT_ATOMS: atom_id res chain seq x y z
N MET A 1 0.27 -9.44 -21.64
CA MET A 1 0.94 -8.12 -21.56
C MET A 1 1.15 -7.85 -20.08
N ASN A 2 2.39 -7.61 -19.64
CA ASN A 2 2.68 -7.31 -18.23
C ASN A 2 2.30 -5.85 -17.96
N ILE A 3 1.08 -5.60 -17.49
CA ILE A 3 0.66 -4.27 -17.04
C ILE A 3 0.96 -4.13 -15.55
N ASP A 4 1.24 -2.91 -15.10
CA ASP A 4 1.39 -2.62 -13.68
C ASP A 4 0.04 -2.73 -12.93
N LEU A 5 0.10 -2.93 -11.61
CA LEU A 5 -1.08 -3.11 -10.78
C LEU A 5 -2.02 -1.90 -10.84
N ARG A 6 -1.48 -0.69 -10.96
CA ARG A 6 -2.31 0.52 -11.06
C ARG A 6 -3.19 0.48 -12.30
N LYS A 7 -2.62 0.24 -13.47
CA LYS A 7 -3.37 0.06 -14.73
C LYS A 7 -4.33 -1.11 -14.65
N TYR A 8 -3.91 -2.21 -14.04
CA TYR A 8 -4.78 -3.37 -13.84
C TYR A 8 -6.03 -3.02 -13.04
N LEU A 9 -5.88 -2.30 -11.92
CA LEU A 9 -7.00 -1.87 -11.08
C LEU A 9 -7.91 -0.88 -11.83
N GLN A 10 -7.35 0.10 -12.53
CA GLN A 10 -8.13 1.04 -13.35
C GLN A 10 -9.03 0.33 -14.38
N GLN A 11 -8.55 -0.78 -14.95
CA GLN A 11 -9.28 -1.54 -15.98
C GLN A 11 -10.29 -2.53 -15.39
N ASN A 12 -10.02 -3.09 -14.19
CA ASN A 12 -10.72 -4.27 -13.70
C ASN A 12 -11.39 -4.12 -12.32
N HIS A 13 -11.11 -3.06 -11.56
CA HIS A 13 -11.49 -2.97 -10.14
C HIS A 13 -12.99 -3.19 -9.87
N LYS A 14 -13.88 -2.66 -10.72
CA LYS A 14 -15.33 -2.86 -10.60
C LYS A 14 -15.78 -4.32 -10.75
N LYS A 15 -14.97 -5.16 -11.42
CA LYS A 15 -15.25 -6.59 -11.62
C LYS A 15 -14.60 -7.47 -10.55
N LEU A 16 -13.66 -6.94 -9.78
CA LEU A 16 -12.95 -7.71 -8.77
C LEU A 16 -13.87 -7.98 -7.57
N THR A 17 -13.93 -9.24 -7.18
CA THR A 17 -14.48 -9.71 -5.91
C THR A 17 -13.49 -9.50 -4.78
N TRP A 18 -13.95 -9.56 -3.52
CA TRP A 18 -13.03 -9.54 -2.37
C TRP A 18 -12.08 -10.73 -2.35
N LYS A 19 -12.52 -11.89 -2.83
CA LYS A 19 -11.69 -13.07 -3.03
C LYS A 19 -10.48 -12.77 -3.92
N GLU A 20 -10.69 -12.09 -5.05
CA GLU A 20 -9.61 -11.71 -5.97
C GLU A 20 -8.73 -10.59 -5.39
N ARG A 21 -9.33 -9.55 -4.78
CA ARG A 21 -8.58 -8.47 -4.12
C ARG A 21 -7.61 -9.00 -3.05
N ILE A 22 -8.07 -9.94 -2.23
CA ILE A 22 -7.25 -10.57 -1.19
C ILE A 22 -6.15 -11.41 -1.84
N GLN A 23 -6.45 -12.19 -2.88
CA GLN A 23 -5.43 -12.95 -3.62
C GLN A 23 -4.31 -12.07 -4.18
N ILE A 24 -4.64 -10.91 -4.76
CA ILE A 24 -3.65 -9.94 -5.27
C ILE A 24 -2.66 -9.57 -4.16
N ILE A 25 -3.16 -9.18 -3.00
CA ILE A 25 -2.32 -8.81 -1.85
C ILE A 25 -1.52 -9.99 -1.31
N THR A 26 -2.11 -11.20 -1.27
CA THR A 26 -1.38 -12.41 -0.90
C THR A 26 -0.18 -12.66 -1.81
N TYR A 27 -0.31 -12.49 -3.12
CA TYR A 27 0.81 -12.63 -4.05
C TYR A 27 1.90 -11.59 -3.79
N ILE A 28 1.54 -10.33 -3.57
CA ILE A 28 2.49 -9.26 -3.28
C ILE A 28 3.23 -9.51 -1.97
N ILE A 29 2.53 -9.91 -0.90
CA ILE A 29 3.14 -10.23 0.39
C ILE A 29 4.09 -11.42 0.27
N ASN A 30 3.71 -12.48 -0.43
CA ASN A 30 4.59 -13.63 -0.67
C ASN A 30 5.83 -13.26 -1.50
N ALA A 31 5.69 -12.34 -2.46
CA ALA A 31 6.83 -11.83 -3.22
C ALA A 31 7.76 -10.98 -2.34
N LEU A 32 7.20 -10.12 -1.47
CA LEU A 32 7.98 -9.30 -0.55
C LEU A 32 8.70 -10.16 0.50
N GLU A 33 8.06 -11.21 1.01
CA GLU A 33 8.70 -12.16 1.93
C GLU A 33 9.99 -12.74 1.34
N ARG A 34 9.98 -13.09 0.04
CA ARG A 34 11.18 -13.59 -0.63
C ARG A 34 12.29 -12.54 -0.72
N ILE A 35 11.94 -11.27 -0.88
CA ILE A 35 12.93 -10.18 -0.88
C ILE A 35 13.51 -10.02 0.53
N HIS A 36 12.65 -10.01 1.56
CA HIS A 36 13.07 -9.87 2.95
C HIS A 36 13.86 -11.09 3.46
N SER A 37 13.59 -12.31 2.97
CA SER A 37 14.35 -13.50 3.31
C SER A 37 15.79 -13.47 2.79
N GLU A 38 16.04 -12.71 1.73
CA GLU A 38 17.39 -12.41 1.22
C GLU A 38 18.04 -11.23 1.97
N ASN A 39 17.49 -10.84 3.13
CA ASN A 39 17.93 -9.72 3.95
C ASN A 39 17.96 -8.38 3.20
N ALA A 40 17.04 -8.19 2.23
CA ALA A 40 16.95 -7.00 1.40
C ALA A 40 15.62 -6.25 1.61
N ILE A 41 15.67 -4.92 1.51
CA ILE A 41 14.52 -4.03 1.54
C ILE A 41 14.27 -3.54 0.12
N HIS A 42 13.01 -3.49 -0.32
CA HIS A 42 12.65 -3.01 -1.67
C HIS A 42 12.83 -1.49 -1.82
N ARG A 43 12.46 -0.72 -0.79
CA ARG A 43 12.61 0.75 -0.66
C ARG A 43 11.73 1.61 -1.58
N ASP A 44 11.26 1.08 -2.70
CA ASP A 44 10.35 1.79 -3.62
C ASP A 44 9.11 0.95 -4.01
N LEU A 45 8.47 0.36 -3.01
CA LEU A 45 7.34 -0.54 -3.23
C LEU A 45 6.05 0.27 -3.46
N HIS A 46 5.47 0.19 -4.66
CA HIS A 46 4.20 0.84 -5.01
C HIS A 46 3.54 0.12 -6.19
N SER A 47 2.29 0.46 -6.53
CA SER A 47 1.52 -0.27 -7.56
C SER A 47 2.13 -0.23 -8.96
N GLY A 48 2.83 0.85 -9.31
CA GLY A 48 3.65 0.93 -10.53
C GLY A 48 4.79 -0.11 -10.62
N ASN A 49 5.28 -0.62 -9.48
CA ASN A 49 6.35 -1.62 -9.39
C ASN A 49 5.82 -3.03 -9.08
N ILE A 50 4.51 -3.25 -9.27
CA ILE A 50 3.89 -4.57 -9.21
C ILE A 50 3.40 -4.93 -10.61
N LEU A 51 3.87 -6.03 -11.18
CA LEU A 51 3.50 -6.46 -12.53
C LEU A 51 2.51 -7.63 -12.49
N SER A 52 1.41 -7.49 -13.23
CA SER A 52 0.50 -8.59 -13.52
C SER A 52 1.10 -9.47 -14.63
N LYS A 53 1.53 -10.69 -14.30
CA LYS A 53 2.09 -11.64 -15.29
C LYS A 53 1.00 -12.43 -16.03
N THR A 54 -0.04 -12.80 -15.31
CA THR A 54 -1.25 -13.48 -15.83
C THR A 54 -2.45 -12.94 -15.07
N SER A 55 -3.67 -13.34 -15.48
CA SER A 55 -4.91 -12.89 -14.81
C SER A 55 -4.90 -13.07 -13.29
N ASN A 56 -4.11 -14.03 -12.79
CA ASN A 56 -4.10 -14.45 -11.39
C ASN A 56 -2.69 -14.44 -10.77
N ARG A 57 -1.73 -13.65 -11.28
CA ARG A 57 -0.39 -13.60 -10.70
C ARG A 57 0.22 -12.20 -10.75
N PHE A 58 0.68 -11.75 -9.59
CA PHE A 58 1.34 -10.46 -9.40
C PHE A 58 2.72 -10.69 -8.80
N ASP A 59 3.75 -10.10 -9.40
CA ASP A 59 5.12 -10.16 -8.89
C ASP A 59 5.67 -8.74 -8.70
N ILE A 60 6.54 -8.56 -7.71
CA ILE A 60 7.26 -7.30 -7.48
C ILE A 60 8.36 -7.16 -8.55
N SER A 61 8.51 -5.95 -9.09
CA SER A 61 9.54 -5.56 -10.06
C SER A 61 10.35 -4.36 -9.57
N ASP A 62 11.33 -3.94 -10.38
CA ASP A 62 12.19 -2.78 -10.11
C ASP A 62 13.00 -2.88 -8.80
N LEU A 63 13.98 -3.78 -8.80
CA LEU A 63 14.88 -4.00 -7.69
C LEU A 63 16.09 -3.03 -7.70
N GLY A 64 16.04 -1.94 -8.47
CA GLY A 64 17.18 -1.02 -8.64
C GLY A 64 17.64 -0.33 -7.34
N PHE A 65 16.72 -0.15 -6.40
CA PHE A 65 17.00 0.38 -5.05
C PHE A 65 17.01 -0.70 -3.97
N CYS A 66 16.84 -1.97 -4.34
CA CYS A 66 16.81 -3.07 -3.41
C CYS A 66 18.19 -3.24 -2.75
N GLY A 67 18.23 -3.37 -1.42
CA GLY A 67 19.49 -3.48 -0.71
C GLY A 67 19.33 -3.76 0.78
N PRO A 68 20.44 -4.10 1.47
CA PRO A 68 20.38 -4.54 2.85
C PRO A 68 20.05 -3.38 3.81
N ALA A 69 19.42 -3.69 4.92
CA ALA A 69 18.93 -2.69 5.88
C ALA A 69 20.02 -1.84 6.54
N ASP A 70 21.23 -2.38 6.63
CA ASP A 70 22.41 -1.73 7.23
C ASP A 70 23.09 -0.72 6.28
N LYS A 71 22.62 -0.60 5.03
CA LYS A 71 23.13 0.37 4.03
C LYS A 71 22.01 1.32 3.59
N PRO A 72 21.57 2.25 4.45
CA PRO A 72 20.47 3.16 4.15
C PRO A 72 20.81 4.10 3.00
N LEU A 73 19.78 4.66 2.35
CA LEU A 73 19.97 5.71 1.35
C LEU A 73 20.15 7.05 2.07
N GLU A 74 21.03 7.92 1.55
CA GLU A 74 21.26 9.26 2.12
C GLU A 74 20.13 10.26 1.82
N SER A 75 19.09 9.81 1.11
CA SER A 75 17.99 10.62 0.63
C SER A 75 16.66 9.88 0.70
N VAL A 76 15.57 10.65 0.80
CA VAL A 76 14.22 10.12 0.61
C VAL A 76 14.00 9.93 -0.89
N TYR A 77 13.83 8.68 -1.32
CA TYR A 77 13.48 8.35 -2.69
C TYR A 77 12.24 7.47 -2.69
N GLY A 78 11.35 7.71 -3.65
CA GLY A 78 10.25 6.81 -3.96
C GLY A 78 8.94 7.54 -4.28
N ASN A 79 7.86 6.78 -4.37
CA ASN A 79 6.53 7.31 -4.62
C ASN A 79 5.87 7.78 -3.31
N LEU A 80 5.78 9.10 -3.10
CA LEU A 80 5.47 9.74 -1.81
C LEU A 80 4.30 9.11 -1.01
N PRO A 81 3.13 8.79 -1.61
CA PRO A 81 2.03 8.18 -0.88
C PRO A 81 2.34 6.83 -0.22
N TYR A 82 3.37 6.11 -0.70
CA TYR A 82 3.78 4.78 -0.23
C TYR A 82 4.98 4.84 0.72
N ILE A 83 5.58 6.02 0.91
CA ILE A 83 6.75 6.20 1.76
C ILE A 83 6.30 6.28 3.22
N ALA A 84 6.93 5.48 4.09
CA ALA A 84 6.65 5.45 5.51
C ALA A 84 7.08 6.77 6.20
N PRO A 85 6.37 7.24 7.24
CA PRO A 85 6.65 8.54 7.86
C PRO A 85 8.05 8.64 8.48
N GLU A 86 8.61 7.54 9.00
CA GLU A 86 9.99 7.52 9.49
C GLU A 86 11.03 7.65 8.38
N VAL A 87 10.74 7.16 7.16
CA VAL A 87 11.60 7.35 6.00
C VAL A 87 11.56 8.80 5.55
N ILE A 88 10.38 9.44 5.57
CA ILE A 88 10.22 10.86 5.22
C ILE A 88 11.11 11.76 6.11
N ILE A 89 11.16 11.48 7.41
CA ILE A 89 11.85 12.34 8.39
C ILE A 89 13.32 11.98 8.55
N LYS A 90 13.61 10.69 8.76
CA LYS A 90 14.94 10.22 9.17
C LYS A 90 15.71 9.56 8.04
N LYS A 91 15.08 9.34 6.89
CA LYS A 91 15.63 8.57 5.76
C LYS A 91 15.97 7.13 6.15
N GLU A 92 15.36 6.61 7.22
CA GLU A 92 15.59 5.26 7.74
C GLU A 92 14.71 4.25 7.00
N GLN A 93 15.19 3.72 5.86
CA GLN A 93 14.53 2.58 5.22
C GLN A 93 14.78 1.31 6.02
N THR A 94 13.71 0.56 6.29
CA THR A 94 13.76 -0.70 7.06
C THR A 94 12.85 -1.74 6.42
N PHE A 95 12.93 -3.00 6.84
CA PHE A 95 11.90 -3.98 6.46
C PHE A 95 10.48 -3.48 6.83
N LYS A 96 10.35 -2.72 7.93
CA LYS A 96 9.08 -2.14 8.39
C LYS A 96 8.59 -0.98 7.51
N SER A 97 9.47 -0.30 6.77
CA SER A 97 9.03 0.71 5.79
C SER A 97 8.38 0.05 4.58
N ASP A 98 8.88 -1.08 4.09
CA ASP A 98 8.19 -1.85 3.04
C ASP A 98 6.81 -2.34 3.52
N ILE A 99 6.67 -2.70 4.80
CA ILE A 99 5.38 -3.08 5.40
C ILE A 99 4.37 -1.91 5.36
N TYR A 100 4.82 -0.68 5.58
CA TYR A 100 3.97 0.49 5.40
C TYR A 100 3.48 0.62 3.94
N SER A 101 4.38 0.42 2.97
CA SER A 101 4.01 0.43 1.56
C SER A 101 3.01 -0.67 1.20
N ILE A 102 3.09 -1.85 1.83
CA ILE A 102 2.06 -2.90 1.71
C ILE A 102 0.69 -2.39 2.16
N ALA A 103 0.60 -1.62 3.25
CA ALA A 103 -0.67 -1.06 3.69
C ALA A 103 -1.28 -0.10 2.65
N MET A 104 -0.45 0.68 1.97
CA MET A 104 -0.89 1.58 0.89
C MET A 104 -1.34 0.81 -0.35
N LEU A 105 -0.67 -0.29 -0.68
CA LEU A 105 -1.11 -1.23 -1.72
C LEU A 105 -2.43 -1.91 -1.34
N MET A 106 -2.60 -2.32 -0.08
CA MET A 106 -3.87 -2.86 0.42
C MET A 106 -5.00 -1.84 0.27
N TRP A 107 -4.73 -0.57 0.60
CA TRP A 107 -5.71 0.48 0.43
C TRP A 107 -6.07 0.70 -1.04
N GLU A 108 -5.09 0.77 -1.94
CA GLU A 108 -5.30 0.97 -3.39
C GLU A 108 -6.05 -0.21 -4.04
N VAL A 109 -5.77 -1.46 -3.64
CA VAL A 109 -6.53 -2.63 -4.10
C VAL A 109 -7.99 -2.59 -3.60
N SER A 110 -8.21 -2.11 -2.37
CA SER A 110 -9.56 -1.90 -1.84
C SER A 110 -10.31 -0.81 -2.61
N SER A 111 -9.71 0.38 -2.74
CA SER A 111 -10.36 1.57 -3.29
C SER A 111 -10.41 1.60 -4.82
N GLY A 112 -9.48 0.90 -5.49
CA GLY A 112 -9.27 1.01 -6.93
C GLY A 112 -8.58 2.30 -7.37
N GLN A 113 -8.15 3.14 -6.41
CA GLN A 113 -7.59 4.47 -6.65
C GLN A 113 -6.20 4.59 -6.01
N PRO A 114 -5.28 5.37 -6.61
CA PRO A 114 -4.02 5.70 -5.96
C PRO A 114 -4.22 6.35 -4.59
N PRO A 115 -3.42 6.00 -3.56
CA PRO A 115 -3.48 6.64 -2.25
C PRO A 115 -3.26 8.14 -2.39
N PHE A 116 -4.07 8.93 -1.69
CA PHE A 116 -4.01 10.39 -1.71
C PHE A 116 -4.17 11.04 -3.10
N ILE A 117 -4.96 10.43 -4.00
CA ILE A 117 -5.20 10.95 -5.37
C ILE A 117 -5.57 12.45 -5.44
N ASN A 118 -6.27 12.96 -4.43
CA ASN A 118 -6.73 14.34 -4.36
C ASN A 118 -5.68 15.33 -3.81
N TYR A 119 -4.49 14.87 -3.44
CA TYR A 119 -3.41 15.70 -2.93
C TYR A 119 -2.35 15.95 -4.01
N GLU A 120 -1.57 17.01 -3.85
CA GLU A 120 -0.30 17.15 -4.58
C GLU A 120 0.78 16.32 -3.88
N HIS A 121 1.74 15.82 -4.63
CA HIS A 121 2.83 14.99 -4.11
C HIS A 121 4.04 15.86 -3.73
N ASP A 122 3.84 16.69 -2.72
CA ASP A 122 4.74 17.73 -2.25
C ASP A 122 4.93 17.72 -0.73
N TYR A 123 5.47 18.82 -0.19
CA TYR A 123 5.73 18.99 1.24
C TYR A 123 4.46 18.86 2.09
N ASP A 124 3.33 19.36 1.61
CA ASP A 124 2.08 19.37 2.39
C ASP A 124 1.54 17.95 2.57
N LEU A 125 1.64 17.11 1.52
CA LEU A 125 1.32 15.70 1.66
C LEU A 125 2.29 14.98 2.61
N ALA A 126 3.59 15.26 2.53
CA ALA A 126 4.57 14.69 3.45
C ALA A 126 4.25 15.07 4.91
N MET A 127 3.93 16.34 5.17
CA MET A 127 3.49 16.85 6.47
C MET A 127 2.22 16.15 6.96
N ASN A 128 1.23 15.98 6.09
CA ASN A 128 -0.02 15.27 6.41
C ASN A 128 0.26 13.81 6.80
N ILE A 129 1.06 13.07 6.03
CA ILE A 129 1.43 11.68 6.32
C ILE A 129 2.12 11.57 7.68
N VAL A 130 3.07 12.47 7.94
CA VAL A 130 3.82 12.55 9.21
C VAL A 130 2.89 12.87 10.38
N ASN A 131 1.93 13.77 10.21
CA ASN A 131 0.92 14.11 11.23
C ASN A 131 -0.15 13.03 11.41
N GLY A 132 -0.03 11.88 10.75
CA GLY A 132 -0.91 10.74 10.94
C GLY A 132 -2.08 10.69 9.98
N VAL A 133 -2.19 11.60 9.01
CA VAL A 133 -3.25 11.52 8.00
C VAL A 133 -3.06 10.23 7.20
N ARG A 134 -4.15 9.48 7.03
CA ARG A 134 -4.23 8.27 6.21
C ARG A 134 -5.42 8.37 5.25
N PRO A 135 -5.39 7.67 4.11
CA PRO A 135 -6.55 7.64 3.22
C PRO A 135 -7.80 7.08 3.92
N LYS A 136 -8.96 7.69 3.64
CA LYS A 136 -10.24 7.23 4.20
C LYS A 136 -10.52 5.80 3.73
N ILE A 137 -10.85 4.92 4.67
CA ILE A 137 -11.15 3.51 4.36
C ILE A 137 -12.48 3.44 3.63
N VAL A 138 -12.49 2.76 2.49
CA VAL A 138 -13.68 2.65 1.63
C VAL A 138 -14.74 1.76 2.30
N PRO A 139 -16.02 2.17 2.32
CA PRO A 139 -17.13 1.32 2.76
C PRO A 139 -17.11 -0.04 2.05
N GLY A 140 -17.56 -1.08 2.75
CA GLY A 140 -17.51 -2.46 2.22
C GLY A 140 -16.13 -3.14 2.29
N THR A 141 -15.09 -2.48 2.79
CA THR A 141 -13.81 -3.16 3.11
C THR A 141 -14.00 -4.15 4.26
N PRO A 142 -13.68 -5.46 4.09
CA PRO A 142 -13.75 -6.47 5.14
C PRO A 142 -13.00 -6.07 6.40
N LEU A 143 -13.57 -6.44 7.55
CA LEU A 143 -13.03 -6.05 8.85
C LEU A 143 -11.62 -6.61 9.09
N GLU A 144 -11.38 -7.87 8.75
CA GLU A 144 -10.09 -8.54 8.95
C GLU A 144 -9.00 -7.91 8.06
N TYR A 145 -9.35 -7.61 6.81
CA TYR A 145 -8.47 -6.93 5.87
C TYR A 145 -8.13 -5.52 6.33
N LYS A 146 -9.17 -4.76 6.76
CA LYS A 146 -9.04 -3.42 7.33
C LYS A 146 -8.13 -3.42 8.56
N ASN A 147 -8.29 -4.39 9.46
CA ASN A 147 -7.51 -4.48 10.68
C ASN A 147 -6.04 -4.82 10.40
N LEU A 148 -5.77 -5.70 9.45
CA LEU A 148 -4.40 -6.00 9.00
C LEU A 148 -3.75 -4.77 8.35
N MET A 149 -4.45 -4.12 7.42
CA MET A 149 -3.98 -2.88 6.77
C MET A 149 -3.65 -1.80 7.80
N LYS A 150 -4.49 -1.64 8.84
CA LYS A 150 -4.24 -0.67 9.91
C LYS A 150 -3.01 -0.97 10.76
N GLN A 151 -2.71 -2.24 11.02
CA GLN A 151 -1.49 -2.64 11.72
C GLN A 151 -0.24 -2.32 10.88
N CYS A 152 -0.33 -2.45 9.55
CA CYS A 152 0.80 -2.23 8.65
C CYS A 152 1.15 -0.74 8.46
N TRP A 153 0.20 0.20 8.62
CA TRP A 153 0.47 1.65 8.44
C TRP A 153 0.64 2.46 9.75
N ASP A 154 0.90 1.77 10.87
CA ASP A 154 1.18 2.42 12.16
C ASP A 154 2.36 3.40 12.00
N ALA A 155 2.30 4.56 12.64
CA ALA A 155 3.37 5.54 12.57
C ALA A 155 4.66 5.05 13.24
N ASP A 156 4.55 4.21 14.27
CA ASP A 156 5.66 3.55 14.93
C ASP A 156 6.03 2.26 14.18
N PRO A 157 7.20 2.19 13.50
CA PRO A 157 7.60 1.01 12.76
C PRO A 157 7.75 -0.25 13.64
N SER A 158 7.99 -0.09 14.95
CA SER A 158 8.10 -1.22 15.88
C SER A 158 6.77 -1.91 16.15
N LYS A 159 5.64 -1.18 16.01
CA LYS A 159 4.28 -1.72 16.17
C LYS A 159 3.77 -2.43 14.91
N ARG A 160 4.41 -2.20 13.76
CA ARG A 160 4.06 -2.90 12.53
C ARG A 160 4.48 -4.37 12.64
N PRO A 161 3.66 -5.33 12.19
CA PRO A 161 4.05 -6.74 12.14
C PRO A 161 5.23 -6.95 11.18
N ASP A 162 5.99 -8.03 11.35
CA ASP A 162 6.97 -8.45 10.35
C ASP A 162 6.31 -9.16 9.17
N ILE A 163 7.09 -9.37 8.10
CA ILE A 163 6.57 -9.95 6.86
C ILE A 163 6.01 -11.36 7.04
N VAL A 164 6.61 -12.15 7.93
CA VAL A 164 6.17 -13.52 8.23
C VAL A 164 4.79 -13.50 8.90
N THR A 165 4.63 -12.62 9.90
CA THR A 165 3.36 -12.41 10.62
C THR A 165 2.27 -11.94 9.67
N ILE A 166 2.59 -11.00 8.77
CA ILE A 166 1.63 -10.48 7.77
C ILE A 166 1.24 -11.59 6.80
N ARG A 167 2.20 -12.41 6.34
CA ARG A 167 1.94 -13.55 5.46
C ARG A 167 1.00 -14.55 6.11
N ILE A 168 1.19 -14.89 7.37
CA ILE A 168 0.30 -15.82 8.09
C ILE A 168 -1.12 -15.24 8.12
N LYS A 169 -1.28 -14.00 8.59
CA LYS A 169 -2.58 -13.33 8.69
C LYS A 169 -3.30 -13.21 7.35
N ILE A 170 -2.60 -12.81 6.28
CA ILE A 170 -3.25 -12.68 4.96
C ILE A 170 -3.62 -14.05 4.37
N ASN A 171 -2.85 -15.11 4.66
CA ASN A 171 -3.19 -16.46 4.19
C ASN A 171 -4.42 -17.01 4.92
N GLU A 172 -4.57 -16.75 6.22
CA GLU A 172 -5.78 -17.09 6.97
C GLU A 172 -7.02 -16.39 6.38
N ILE A 173 -6.90 -15.07 6.14
CA ILE A 173 -7.96 -14.28 5.48
C ILE A 173 -8.26 -14.87 4.10
N ASN A 174 -7.23 -15.13 3.29
CA ASN A 174 -7.40 -15.69 1.95
C ASN A 174 -8.12 -17.04 1.98
N LEU A 175 -7.70 -17.98 2.82
CA LEU A 175 -8.32 -19.30 2.98
C LEU A 175 -9.80 -19.18 3.34
N PHE A 176 -10.15 -18.28 4.27
CA PHE A 176 -11.54 -18.01 4.64
C PHE A 176 -12.38 -17.49 3.46
N TYR A 177 -11.85 -16.60 2.63
CA TYR A 177 -12.56 -16.10 1.44
C TYR A 177 -12.57 -17.10 0.29
N GLN A 178 -11.59 -17.99 0.19
CA GLN A 178 -11.57 -19.05 -0.81
C GLN A 178 -12.60 -20.16 -0.53
N SER A 179 -12.89 -20.43 0.75
CA SER A 179 -13.81 -21.49 1.16
C SER A 179 -15.29 -21.09 1.09
N LYS A 180 -15.60 -19.79 1.01
CA LYS A 180 -16.97 -19.31 0.81
C LYS A 180 -17.42 -19.50 -0.65
N SER A 181 -18.66 -19.96 -0.84
CA SER A 181 -19.34 -19.88 -2.13
C SER A 181 -19.59 -18.42 -2.49
N ASN A 182 -19.58 -18.10 -3.80
CA ASN A 182 -19.77 -16.72 -4.29
C ASN A 182 -21.10 -16.10 -3.82
N GLU A 183 -22.12 -16.91 -3.53
CA GLU A 183 -23.43 -16.48 -3.02
C GLU A 183 -23.40 -15.97 -1.57
N SER A 184 -22.39 -16.36 -0.76
CA SER A 184 -22.29 -15.99 0.67
C SER A 184 -21.42 -14.74 0.92
N LEU A 185 -20.92 -14.12 -0.16
CA LEU A 185 -20.01 -12.97 -0.14
C LEU A 185 -20.68 -11.65 -0.59
N THR A 186 -21.96 -11.69 -0.97
CA THR A 186 -22.77 -10.49 -1.21
C THR A 186 -23.06 -9.78 0.10
N GLN A 187 -22.11 -8.95 0.55
CA GLN A 187 -22.48 -7.81 1.36
C GLN A 187 -23.33 -6.89 0.48
N PRO A 188 -24.34 -6.19 1.03
CA PRO A 188 -25.16 -5.28 0.26
C PRO A 188 -24.23 -4.33 -0.49
N GLU A 189 -24.43 -4.19 -1.79
CA GLU A 189 -23.87 -3.05 -2.51
C GLU A 189 -24.51 -1.81 -1.89
N ASP A 190 -23.83 -1.20 -0.93
CA ASP A 190 -24.11 0.18 -0.60
C ASP A 190 -23.84 0.94 -1.90
N ASN A 191 -24.94 1.34 -2.54
CA ASN A 191 -25.03 2.19 -3.72
C ASN A 191 -24.54 3.62 -3.39
N ASN A 192 -23.42 3.71 -2.67
CA ASN A 192 -22.67 4.93 -2.51
C ASN A 192 -21.89 5.08 -3.81
N ASN A 193 -22.51 5.83 -4.73
CA ASN A 193 -21.78 6.68 -5.65
C ASN A 193 -20.79 7.51 -4.81
N PHE A 194 -19.63 6.94 -4.47
CA PHE A 194 -18.42 7.74 -4.49
C PHE A 194 -18.40 8.25 -5.92
N GLU A 195 -18.77 9.52 -6.08
CA GLU A 195 -18.69 10.20 -7.35
C GLU A 195 -17.30 9.89 -7.87
N MET A 196 -17.26 9.02 -8.88
CA MET A 196 -16.08 8.77 -9.67
C MET A 196 -15.98 10.03 -10.53
N GLU A 197 -15.65 11.15 -9.88
CA GLU A 197 -15.25 12.35 -10.59
C GLU A 197 -14.17 11.85 -11.55
N ASN A 198 -14.45 12.04 -12.83
CA ASN A 198 -13.50 11.77 -13.89
C ASN A 198 -12.30 12.70 -13.67
N TYR A 199 -11.37 12.31 -12.79
CA TYR A 199 -10.02 12.83 -12.72
C TYR A 199 -9.21 12.27 -13.91
N ILE A 200 -9.81 12.35 -15.09
CA ILE A 200 -9.10 12.25 -16.36
C ILE A 200 -8.66 13.68 -16.65
N SER A 201 -7.35 13.84 -16.80
CA SER A 201 -6.66 15.10 -17.12
C SER A 201 -6.32 16.00 -15.93
N ASN A 202 -5.36 15.56 -15.13
CA ASN A 202 -4.13 16.35 -14.98
C ASN A 202 -2.97 15.39 -14.71
N SER A 203 -1.81 15.72 -15.26
CA SER A 203 -0.56 14.95 -15.26
C SER A 203 0.07 14.80 -13.86
N LYS A 204 -0.69 14.36 -12.84
CA LYS A 204 -0.15 14.02 -11.54
C LYS A 204 0.73 12.78 -11.70
N LEU A 205 2.03 13.00 -11.77
CA LEU A 205 3.00 11.90 -11.84
C LEU A 205 3.05 11.21 -10.47
N PHE A 206 2.30 10.12 -10.34
CA PHE A 206 2.45 9.13 -9.27
C PHE A 206 3.70 8.28 -9.52
N THR A 207 4.85 8.93 -9.65
CA THR A 207 6.14 8.31 -9.97
C THR A 207 7.12 8.51 -8.83
N SER A 208 8.07 7.61 -8.74
CA SER A 208 9.19 7.72 -7.82
C SER A 208 10.09 8.88 -8.21
N LYS A 209 10.53 9.64 -7.20
CA LYS A 209 11.47 10.73 -7.35
C LYS A 209 12.24 10.93 -6.05
N LEU A 210 13.30 11.73 -6.15
CA LEU A 210 14.01 12.24 -4.99
C LEU A 210 13.14 13.29 -4.27
N HIS A 211 13.09 13.22 -2.95
CA HIS A 211 12.42 14.21 -2.12
C HIS A 211 13.39 14.83 -1.13
N GLN A 212 13.18 16.11 -0.86
CA GLN A 212 13.87 16.87 0.17
C GLN A 212 12.80 17.54 1.02
N PHE A 213 12.73 17.16 2.29
CA PHE A 213 11.79 17.72 3.25
C PHE A 213 12.58 18.13 4.48
N ASP A 214 12.42 19.39 4.89
CA ASP A 214 13.06 19.95 6.07
C ASP A 214 11.99 20.37 7.10
N ASN A 215 12.35 20.36 8.38
CA ASN A 215 11.51 20.85 9.48
C ASN A 215 10.16 20.12 9.68
N LEU A 216 10.08 18.83 9.36
CA LEU A 216 8.91 18.01 9.68
C LEU A 216 8.89 17.58 11.16
N PRO A 217 7.72 17.50 11.82
CA PRO A 217 7.59 17.05 13.20
C PRO A 217 7.80 15.53 13.31
N ASN A 218 7.85 14.99 14.53
CA ASN A 218 7.88 13.53 14.73
C ASN A 218 6.57 12.86 14.24
N PRO A 219 6.62 11.61 13.72
CA PRO A 219 5.44 10.89 13.26
C PRO A 219 4.38 10.73 14.34
N ARG A 220 3.11 10.85 13.96
CA ARG A 220 1.94 10.59 14.82
C ARG A 220 1.05 9.54 14.21
N ASN A 221 0.34 8.81 15.07
CA ASN A 221 -0.60 7.79 14.62
C ASN A 221 -1.91 8.43 14.12
N ALA A 222 -2.59 7.73 13.20
CA ALA A 222 -3.84 8.20 12.59
C ALA A 222 -4.98 8.43 13.60
N THR A 223 -4.88 7.86 14.79
CA THR A 223 -5.85 8.00 15.89
C THR A 223 -5.58 9.21 16.79
N GLU A 224 -4.44 9.89 16.63
CA GLU A 224 -4.01 11.01 17.49
C GLU A 224 -4.20 12.38 16.82
N GLY A 225 -4.76 12.42 15.61
CA GLY A 225 -4.87 13.62 14.78
C GLY A 225 -6.30 14.01 14.46
N ILE A 226 -7.10 14.40 15.46
CA ILE A 226 -8.16 15.42 15.36
C ILE A 226 -8.31 16.06 16.75
N TYR A 227 -7.85 17.31 16.89
CA TYR A 227 -8.38 18.30 17.84
C TYR A 227 -8.70 19.56 17.05
#